data_AF-A0A512PHU6-F1
#
_entry.id   AF-A0A512PHU6-F1
#
_cell.length_a   1.000
_cell.length_b   1.000
_cell.length_c   1.000
_cell.angle_alpha   90.00
_cell.angle_beta   90.00
_cell.angle_gamma   90.00
#
_symmetry.space_group_name_H-M   'P 1'
#
loop_
_entity.id
_entity.type
_entity.pdbx_description
1 polymer ?
#
loop_
_entity_poly.entity_id
_entity_poly.type
_entity_poly.pdbx_seq_one_letter_code
_entity_poly.pdbx_strand_id
1 'polypeptide(L)'
;MALTAEDLLAGSTLTHDVTVPAGLVGGAGGTGGDGTDATGAGVPGTVRVRPLTVRDVQLVAHAAKDDRELAAGLMIARALVEPALTPDQAGRLPAGLARFLVDTINELSGIDTPRDRLAELVQAPLAKACFVLADEFGWTPEDVTGMTIGQILMYLEMAGRAAEVA
;
A
#
# COMPACT_ATOMS: atom_id res chain seq x y z
N MET A 1 32.00 -4.76 19.97
CA MET A 1 30.99 -5.25 20.94
C MET A 1 30.01 -6.11 20.17
N ALA A 2 29.65 -7.29 20.69
CA ALA A 2 28.58 -8.11 20.12
C ALA A 2 27.25 -7.71 20.76
N LEU A 3 26.18 -7.68 19.95
CA LEU A 3 24.82 -7.43 20.44
C LEU A 3 24.37 -8.59 21.34
N THR A 4 23.73 -8.28 22.46
CA THR A 4 23.12 -9.26 23.36
C THR A 4 21.73 -9.67 22.87
N ALA A 5 21.18 -10.77 23.40
CA ALA A 5 19.80 -11.16 23.11
C ALA A 5 18.79 -10.10 23.58
N GLU A 6 19.08 -9.41 24.67
CA GLU A 6 18.26 -8.30 25.18
C GLU A 6 18.28 -7.11 24.23
N ASP A 7 19.44 -6.79 23.64
CA ASP A 7 19.56 -5.74 22.61
C ASP A 7 18.74 -6.06 21.36
N LEU A 8 18.68 -7.35 20.95
CA LEU A 8 17.88 -7.78 19.81
C LEU A 8 16.38 -7.77 20.11
N LEU A 9 15.98 -8.14 21.33
CA LEU A 9 14.57 -8.17 21.75
C LEU A 9 14.03 -6.77 22.05
N ALA A 10 14.88 -5.81 22.43
CA ALA A 10 14.48 -4.42 22.67
C ALA A 10 13.83 -3.76 21.44
N GLY A 11 14.19 -4.17 20.22
CA GLY A 11 13.55 -3.70 18.99
C GLY A 11 12.06 -4.06 18.87
N SER A 12 11.61 -5.10 19.58
CA SER A 12 10.21 -5.57 19.52
C SER A 12 9.21 -4.71 20.30
N THR A 13 9.70 -3.86 21.21
CA THR A 13 8.88 -2.93 22.01
C THR A 13 8.98 -1.49 21.52
N LEU A 14 9.73 -1.25 20.45
CA LEU A 14 9.89 0.09 19.88
C LEU A 14 8.57 0.54 19.25
N THR A 15 8.20 1.79 19.51
CA THR A 15 6.98 2.40 18.96
C THR A 15 7.34 3.55 18.04
N HIS A 16 6.62 3.64 16.94
CA HIS A 16 6.80 4.65 15.91
C HIS A 16 5.52 5.47 15.78
N ASP A 17 5.66 6.78 15.80
CA ASP A 17 4.56 7.70 15.50
C ASP A 17 4.45 7.84 13.97
N VAL A 18 3.33 7.39 13.42
CA VAL A 18 3.02 7.42 11.99
C VAL A 18 2.01 8.52 11.73
N THR A 19 2.34 9.44 10.83
CA THR A 19 1.40 10.47 10.38
C THR A 19 0.47 9.90 9.33
N VAL A 20 -0.83 9.91 9.60
CA VAL A 20 -1.86 9.46 8.66
C VAL A 20 -2.26 10.63 7.76
N PRO A 21 -2.22 10.46 6.42
CA PRO A 21 -2.64 11.48 5.48
C PRO A 21 -4.08 11.95 5.74
N ALA A 22 -4.29 13.27 5.75
CA ALA A 22 -5.59 13.91 5.98
C ALA A 22 -6.73 13.38 5.10
N GLY A 23 -6.42 13.05 3.84
CA GLY A 23 -7.38 12.51 2.88
C GLY A 23 -7.87 11.08 3.20
N LEU A 24 -7.22 10.37 4.13
CA LEU A 24 -7.59 9.01 4.54
C LEU A 24 -8.34 8.97 5.88
N VAL A 25 -8.19 9.99 6.72
CA VAL A 25 -8.79 10.02 8.06
C VAL A 25 -10.28 10.39 7.99
N GLY A 26 -10.68 11.16 6.99
CA GLY A 26 -12.07 11.59 6.79
C GLY A 26 -12.57 12.45 7.96
N GLY A 27 -12.91 13.72 7.71
CA GLY A 27 -13.78 14.43 8.65
C GLY A 27 -15.06 13.61 8.82
N ALA A 28 -15.43 13.29 10.06
CA ALA A 28 -16.72 12.70 10.35
C ALA A 28 -17.82 13.67 9.89
N GLY A 29 -18.31 13.54 8.66
CA GLY A 29 -19.42 14.32 8.12
C GLY A 29 -19.42 14.38 6.60
N GLY A 30 -20.35 13.66 5.96
CA GLY A 30 -20.73 13.94 4.57
C GLY A 30 -21.15 12.74 3.73
N THR A 31 -22.23 12.06 4.10
CA THR A 31 -23.03 11.29 3.13
C THR A 31 -23.77 12.26 2.21
N GLY A 32 -23.44 12.27 0.92
CA GLY A 32 -24.29 12.72 -0.20
C GLY A 32 -24.57 14.22 -0.32
N GLY A 33 -24.28 14.78 -1.50
CA GLY A 33 -24.76 16.10 -1.90
C GLY A 33 -23.86 16.75 -2.94
N ASP A 34 -24.44 17.04 -4.11
CA ASP A 34 -23.85 17.81 -5.21
C ASP A 34 -23.11 19.08 -4.77
N GLY A 35 -22.11 19.43 -5.59
CA GLY A 35 -21.80 20.83 -5.86
C GLY A 35 -20.91 21.53 -4.84
N THR A 36 -19.66 21.74 -5.28
CA THR A 36 -18.84 22.94 -5.06
C THR A 36 -18.59 23.41 -3.61
N ASP A 37 -17.30 23.37 -3.27
CA ASP A 37 -16.64 24.10 -2.18
C ASP A 37 -16.76 23.50 -0.76
N ALA A 38 -15.77 22.69 -0.37
CA ALA A 38 -15.30 22.67 1.01
C ALA A 38 -13.87 22.11 1.09
N THR A 39 -12.93 23.01 1.39
CA THR A 39 -11.59 22.76 1.93
C THR A 39 -11.67 22.02 3.27
N GLY A 40 -12.09 20.76 3.24
CA GLY A 40 -12.04 19.85 4.38
C GLY A 40 -10.61 19.37 4.58
N ALA A 41 -9.71 20.28 4.99
CA ALA A 41 -8.39 19.91 5.47
C ALA A 41 -8.57 19.05 6.73
N GLY A 42 -8.75 17.74 6.56
CA GLY A 42 -8.72 16.78 7.65
C GLY A 42 -7.44 17.00 8.45
N VAL A 43 -7.54 17.06 9.77
CA VAL A 43 -6.35 17.17 10.60
C VAL A 43 -5.53 15.88 10.39
N PRO A 44 -4.23 15.97 10.04
CA PRO A 44 -3.39 14.78 10.00
C PRO A 44 -3.40 14.12 11.39
N GLY A 45 -3.93 12.91 11.46
CA GLY A 45 -3.95 12.12 12.68
C GLY A 45 -2.61 11.42 12.86
N THR A 46 -2.07 11.40 14.08
CA THR A 46 -0.89 10.57 14.40
C THR A 46 -1.36 9.28 15.05
N VAL A 47 -0.85 8.14 14.59
CA VAL A 47 -1.10 6.83 15.20
C VAL A 47 0.24 6.24 15.66
N ARG A 48 0.23 5.55 16.80
CA ARG A 48 1.41 4.88 17.32
C ARG A 48 1.37 3.41 16.92
N VAL A 49 2.42 2.98 16.24
CA VAL A 49 2.54 1.63 15.69
C VAL A 49 3.79 0.96 16.24
N ARG A 50 3.70 -0.32 16.57
CA ARG A 50 4.88 -1.16 16.87
C ARG A 50 5.16 -2.13 15.72
N PRO A 51 6.43 -2.48 15.46
CA PRO A 51 6.76 -3.57 14.54
C PRO A 51 6.12 -4.89 14.98
N LEU A 52 5.70 -5.70 14.01
CA LEU A 52 5.21 -7.05 14.26
C LEU A 52 6.38 -7.98 14.60
N THR A 53 6.22 -8.76 15.66
CA THR A 53 7.19 -9.81 15.99
C THR A 53 6.97 -11.06 15.15
N VAL A 54 7.97 -11.94 15.06
CA VAL A 54 7.84 -13.25 14.39
C VAL A 54 6.65 -14.05 14.96
N ARG A 55 6.41 -13.95 16.28
CA ARG A 55 5.27 -14.58 16.95
C ARG A 55 3.94 -13.98 16.48
N ASP A 56 3.87 -12.65 16.36
CA ASP A 56 2.66 -11.98 15.88
C ASP A 56 2.31 -12.45 14.45
N VAL A 57 3.30 -12.50 13.56
CA VAL A 57 3.12 -12.95 12.16
C VAL A 57 2.62 -14.40 12.10
N GLN A 58 3.23 -15.31 12.87
CA GLN A 58 2.79 -16.71 12.93
C GLN A 58 1.35 -16.85 13.43
N LEU A 59 1.00 -16.10 14.48
CA LEU A 59 -0.35 -16.12 15.03
C LEU A 59 -1.37 -15.51 14.07
N VAL A 60 -1.00 -14.51 13.27
CA VAL A 60 -1.89 -13.96 12.22
C VAL A 60 -2.10 -15.01 11.14
N ALA A 61 -1.02 -15.59 10.62
CA ALA A 61 -1.09 -16.61 9.56
C ALA A 61 -1.96 -17.80 9.99
N HIS A 62 -1.81 -18.26 11.24
CA HIS A 62 -2.62 -19.36 11.77
C HIS A 62 -4.10 -19.00 11.93
N ALA A 63 -4.41 -17.79 12.41
CA ALA A 63 -5.78 -17.34 12.64
C ALA A 63 -6.51 -17.02 11.34
N ALA A 64 -5.81 -16.50 10.33
CA ALA A 64 -6.38 -16.08 9.06
C ALA A 64 -6.78 -17.25 8.15
N LYS A 65 -6.14 -18.43 8.26
CA LYS A 65 -6.42 -19.59 7.39
C LYS A 65 -6.52 -19.22 5.90
N ASP A 66 -5.54 -18.46 5.41
CA ASP A 66 -5.46 -17.93 4.03
C ASP A 66 -6.48 -16.84 3.66
N ASP A 67 -7.32 -16.38 4.59
CA ASP A 67 -8.16 -15.18 4.40
C ASP A 67 -7.31 -13.92 4.51
N ARG A 68 -7.07 -13.27 3.36
CA ARG A 68 -6.23 -12.07 3.25
C ARG A 68 -6.84 -10.85 3.95
N GLU A 69 -8.17 -10.73 3.94
CA GLU A 69 -8.86 -9.59 4.57
C GLU A 69 -8.81 -9.71 6.10
N LEU A 70 -9.06 -10.92 6.61
CA LEU A 70 -8.91 -11.22 8.03
C LEU A 70 -7.45 -11.06 8.49
N ALA A 71 -6.48 -11.50 7.69
CA ALA A 71 -5.07 -11.31 7.98
C ALA A 71 -4.71 -9.81 8.14
N ALA A 72 -5.17 -8.96 7.22
CA ALA A 72 -4.96 -7.52 7.28
C ALA A 72 -5.54 -6.90 8.55
N GLY A 73 -6.80 -7.22 8.89
CA GLY A 73 -7.44 -6.73 10.12
C GLY A 73 -6.70 -7.16 11.40
N LEU A 74 -6.23 -8.40 11.44
CA LEU A 74 -5.44 -8.93 12.56
C LEU A 74 -4.05 -8.30 12.68
N MET A 75 -3.39 -7.98 11.57
CA MET A 75 -2.12 -7.26 11.56
C MET A 75 -2.29 -5.85 12.13
N ILE A 76 -3.29 -5.11 11.64
CA ILE A 76 -3.60 -3.74 12.10
C ILE A 76 -3.90 -3.74 13.60
N ALA A 77 -4.78 -4.62 14.07
CA ALA A 77 -5.18 -4.69 15.48
C ALA A 77 -4.02 -5.05 16.43
N ARG A 78 -2.98 -5.73 15.95
CA ARG A 78 -1.81 -6.09 16.77
C ARG A 78 -0.69 -5.06 16.73
N ALA A 79 -0.58 -4.32 15.65
CA ALA A 79 0.48 -3.35 15.42
C ALA A 79 0.11 -1.94 15.93
N LEU A 80 -1.16 -1.53 15.86
CA LEU A 80 -1.59 -0.26 16.44
C LEU A 80 -1.58 -0.32 17.97
N VAL A 81 -0.78 0.55 18.57
CA VAL A 81 -0.71 0.76 20.03
C VAL A 81 -1.73 1.84 20.43
N GLU A 82 -1.74 2.96 19.70
CA GLU A 82 -2.67 4.07 19.91
C GLU A 82 -3.18 4.60 18.55
N PRO A 83 -4.50 4.63 18.29
CA PRO A 83 -5.58 4.07 19.09
C PRO A 83 -5.56 2.53 19.08
N ALA A 84 -5.83 1.90 20.23
CA ALA A 84 -5.99 0.45 20.31
C ALA A 84 -7.30 0.02 19.62
N LEU A 85 -7.20 -0.74 18.53
CA LEU A 85 -8.35 -1.23 17.76
C LEU A 85 -8.60 -2.71 18.03
N THR A 86 -9.87 -3.10 18.10
CA THR A 86 -10.24 -4.52 18.04
C THR A 86 -10.14 -5.04 16.60
N PRO A 87 -9.99 -6.36 16.38
CA PRO A 87 -9.98 -6.94 15.03
C PRO A 87 -11.22 -6.59 14.19
N ASP A 88 -12.40 -6.52 14.83
CA ASP A 88 -13.65 -6.12 14.18
C ASP A 88 -13.61 -4.66 13.72
N GLN A 89 -13.12 -3.76 14.59
CA GLN A 89 -12.96 -2.35 14.24
C GLN A 89 -11.92 -2.15 13.13
N ALA A 90 -10.82 -2.91 13.16
CA ALA A 90 -9.81 -2.89 12.12
C ALA A 90 -10.37 -3.35 10.77
N GLY A 91 -11.24 -4.37 10.74
CA GLY A 91 -11.93 -4.83 9.53
C GLY A 91 -12.95 -3.82 8.97
N ARG A 92 -13.40 -2.86 9.77
CA ARG A 92 -14.35 -1.81 9.37
C ARG A 92 -13.68 -0.52 8.90
N LEU A 93 -12.34 -0.47 8.88
CA LEU A 93 -11.61 0.69 8.39
C LEU A 93 -11.87 0.92 6.90
N PRO A 94 -11.87 2.18 6.43
CA PRO A 94 -11.90 2.46 5.00
C PRO A 94 -10.75 1.75 4.29
N ALA A 95 -11.01 1.12 3.15
CA ALA A 95 -10.04 0.29 2.44
C ALA A 95 -8.71 1.01 2.17
N GLY A 96 -8.74 2.31 1.84
CA GLY A 96 -7.55 3.12 1.63
C GLY A 96 -6.71 3.31 2.90
N LEU A 97 -7.36 3.49 4.05
CA LEU A 97 -6.69 3.62 5.34
C LEU A 97 -6.12 2.27 5.81
N ALA A 98 -6.89 1.18 5.66
CA ALA A 98 -6.42 -0.16 5.99
C ALA A 98 -5.18 -0.53 5.18
N ARG A 99 -5.19 -0.25 3.86
CA ARG A 99 -4.03 -0.46 2.99
C ARG A 99 -2.82 0.35 3.45
N PHE A 100 -2.99 1.65 3.68
CA PHE A 100 -1.90 2.52 4.15
C PHE A 100 -1.26 2.00 5.45
N LEU A 101 -2.09 1.57 6.42
CA LEU A 101 -1.60 1.04 7.68
C LEU A 101 -0.86 -0.27 7.50
N VAL A 102 -1.39 -1.22 6.71
CA VAL A 102 -0.73 -2.49 6.42
C VAL A 102 0.62 -2.28 5.74
N ASP A 103 0.69 -1.40 4.74
CA ASP A 103 1.94 -1.08 4.03
C ASP A 103 2.98 -0.50 5.00
N THR A 104 2.55 0.45 5.85
CA THR A 104 3.42 1.06 6.87
C THR A 104 3.89 0.03 7.91
N ILE A 105 3.00 -0.85 8.36
CA ILE A 105 3.33 -1.91 9.31
C ILE A 105 4.35 -2.89 8.70
N ASN A 106 4.17 -3.27 7.43
CA ASN A 106 5.09 -4.16 6.73
C ASN A 106 6.47 -3.55 6.55
N GLU A 107 6.54 -2.25 6.24
CA GLU A 107 7.79 -1.50 6.14
C GLU A 107 8.50 -1.41 7.49
N LEU A 108 7.79 -1.00 8.55
CA LEU A 108 8.36 -0.92 9.92
C LEU A 108 8.78 -2.28 10.48
N SER A 109 8.09 -3.35 10.09
CA SER A 109 8.38 -4.71 10.54
C SER A 109 9.45 -5.40 9.68
N GLY A 110 9.88 -4.79 8.57
CA GLY A 110 10.81 -5.40 7.62
C GLY A 110 10.27 -6.67 6.97
N ILE A 111 8.94 -6.81 6.88
CA ILE A 111 8.25 -7.95 6.27
C ILE A 111 7.98 -7.69 4.77
N ASP A 112 8.06 -6.42 4.34
CA ASP A 112 7.98 -6.08 2.93
C ASP A 112 9.08 -6.82 2.15
N THR A 113 8.69 -7.69 1.23
CA THR A 113 9.62 -8.50 0.46
C THR A 113 10.01 -7.72 -0.80
N PRO A 114 11.29 -7.35 -0.99
CA PRO A 114 11.73 -6.55 -2.13
C PRO A 114 11.36 -7.12 -3.51
N ARG A 115 11.09 -8.43 -3.60
CA ARG A 115 10.65 -9.11 -4.83
C ARG A 115 9.23 -8.74 -5.25
N ASP A 116 8.31 -8.60 -4.31
CA ASP A 116 6.92 -8.23 -4.62
C ASP A 116 6.87 -6.78 -5.11
N ARG A 117 7.65 -5.90 -4.45
CA ARG A 117 7.78 -4.51 -4.86
C ARG A 117 8.45 -4.35 -6.22
N LEU A 118 9.51 -5.12 -6.52
CA LEU A 118 10.14 -5.10 -7.84
C LEU A 118 9.19 -5.63 -8.92
N ALA A 119 8.44 -6.69 -8.63
CA ALA A 119 7.43 -7.21 -9.55
C ALA A 119 6.35 -6.16 -9.82
N GLU A 120 5.81 -5.49 -8.80
CA GLU A 120 4.84 -4.40 -8.98
C GLU A 120 5.41 -3.23 -9.77
N LEU A 121 6.62 -2.77 -9.44
CA LEU A 121 7.28 -1.65 -10.11
C LEU A 121 7.61 -1.92 -11.58
N VAL A 122 7.74 -3.19 -11.99
CA VAL A 122 8.01 -3.58 -13.38
C VAL A 122 6.73 -3.95 -14.12
N GLN A 123 5.84 -4.73 -13.51
CA GLN A 123 4.64 -5.25 -14.16
C GLN A 123 3.58 -4.15 -14.36
N ALA A 124 3.42 -3.22 -13.42
CA ALA A 124 2.40 -2.17 -13.56
C ALA A 124 2.70 -1.18 -14.71
N PRO A 125 3.94 -0.68 -14.90
CA PRO A 125 4.28 0.14 -16.05
C PRO A 125 4.20 -0.61 -17.39
N LEU A 126 4.57 -1.90 -17.42
CA LEU A 126 4.45 -2.72 -18.63
C LEU A 126 2.98 -2.94 -19.02
N ALA A 127 2.11 -3.24 -18.05
CA ALA A 127 0.68 -3.36 -18.30
C ALA A 127 0.09 -2.03 -18.81
N LYS A 128 0.48 -0.90 -18.22
CA LYS A 128 0.07 0.43 -18.68
C LYS A 128 0.58 0.72 -20.10
N ALA A 129 1.80 0.34 -20.42
CA ALA A 129 2.38 0.46 -21.75
C ALA A 129 1.55 -0.30 -22.81
N CYS A 130 1.16 -1.54 -22.50
CA CYS A 130 0.30 -2.33 -23.38
C CYS A 130 -1.04 -1.64 -23.64
N PHE A 131 -1.66 -1.03 -22.62
CA PHE A 131 -2.90 -0.29 -22.78
C PHE A 131 -2.75 0.95 -23.67
N VAL A 132 -1.71 1.75 -23.44
CA VAL A 132 -1.46 2.98 -24.22
C VAL A 132 -1.18 2.63 -25.69
N LEU A 133 -0.40 1.58 -25.95
CA LEU A 133 -0.10 1.14 -27.32
C LEU A 133 -1.31 0.52 -28.02
N ALA A 134 -2.18 -0.18 -27.28
CA ALA A 134 -3.43 -0.70 -27.82
C ALA A 134 -4.40 0.42 -28.22
N ASP A 135 -4.48 1.48 -27.42
CA ASP A 135 -5.34 2.65 -27.70
C ASP A 135 -4.84 3.45 -28.90
N GLU A 136 -3.54 3.74 -28.96
CA GLU A 136 -2.96 4.62 -29.98
C GLU A 136 -2.73 3.91 -31.32
N PHE A 137 -2.37 2.61 -31.30
CA PHE A 137 -1.97 1.87 -32.50
C PHE A 137 -2.87 0.66 -32.82
N GLY A 138 -3.86 0.35 -31.98
CA GLY A 138 -4.74 -0.81 -32.17
C GLY A 138 -4.06 -2.16 -31.94
N TRP A 139 -2.89 -2.18 -31.30
CA TRP A 139 -2.09 -3.39 -31.10
C TRP A 139 -2.63 -4.28 -29.99
N THR A 140 -2.54 -5.59 -30.16
CA THR A 140 -2.97 -6.54 -29.13
C THR A 140 -1.83 -6.84 -28.15
N PRO A 141 -2.12 -7.41 -26.96
CA PRO A 141 -1.09 -7.85 -26.03
C PRO A 141 -0.08 -8.83 -26.67
N GLU A 142 -0.52 -9.67 -27.61
CA GLU A 142 0.39 -10.57 -28.34
C GLU A 142 1.41 -9.81 -29.21
N ASP A 143 0.98 -8.73 -29.87
CA ASP A 143 1.85 -7.88 -30.69
C ASP A 143 2.93 -7.21 -29.83
N VAL A 144 2.56 -6.73 -28.64
CA VAL A 144 3.47 -6.08 -27.69
C VAL A 144 4.44 -7.10 -27.07
N THR A 145 4.01 -8.33 -26.85
CA THR A 145 4.86 -9.40 -26.26
C THR A 145 5.98 -9.83 -27.22
N GLY A 146 5.80 -9.64 -28.53
CA GLY A 146 6.83 -9.88 -29.54
C GLY A 146 7.92 -8.80 -29.61
N MET A 147 7.77 -7.70 -28.87
CA MET A 147 8.65 -6.54 -28.93
C MET A 147 9.66 -6.50 -27.79
N THR A 148 10.84 -5.95 -28.07
CA THR A 148 11.82 -5.66 -27.03
C THR A 148 11.38 -4.44 -26.20
N ILE A 149 11.77 -4.39 -24.92
CA ILE A 149 11.53 -3.23 -24.04
C ILE A 149 11.99 -1.91 -24.69
N GLY A 150 13.12 -1.92 -25.41
CA GLY A 150 13.61 -0.73 -26.12
C GLY A 150 12.67 -0.25 -27.23
N GLN A 151 12.02 -1.16 -27.95
CA GLN A 151 11.02 -0.81 -28.97
C GLN A 151 9.75 -0.27 -28.32
N ILE A 152 9.26 -0.91 -27.25
CA ILE A 152 8.09 -0.45 -26.50
C ILE A 152 8.29 0.99 -25.98
N LEU A 153 9.45 1.27 -25.39
CA LEU A 153 9.78 2.62 -24.88
C LEU A 153 9.83 3.66 -26.02
N MET A 154 10.36 3.30 -27.19
CA MET A 154 10.40 4.20 -28.35
C MET A 154 8.99 4.55 -28.87
N TYR A 155 8.09 3.57 -28.98
CA TYR A 155 6.71 3.84 -29.43
C TYR A 155 5.91 4.63 -28.40
N LEU A 156 6.10 4.39 -27.10
CA LEU A 156 5.50 5.20 -26.05
C LEU A 156 5.99 6.65 -26.09
N GLU A 157 7.27 6.88 -26.36
CA GLU A 157 7.81 8.24 -26.50
C GLU A 157 7.21 8.96 -27.71
N MET A 158 6.98 8.25 -28.82
CA MET A 158 6.30 8.80 -30.00
C MET A 158 4.83 9.13 -29.71
N ALA A 159 4.10 8.26 -29.02
CA ALA A 159 2.72 8.50 -28.59
C ALA A 159 2.62 9.70 -27.62
N GLY A 160 3.54 9.79 -26.65
CA GLY A 160 3.60 10.92 -25.70
C GLY A 160 3.85 12.26 -26.39
N ARG A 161 4.74 12.30 -27.40
CA ARG A 161 4.99 13.52 -28.20
C ARG A 161 3.83 13.87 -29.14
N ALA A 162 3.10 12.88 -29.65
CA ALA A 162 1.91 13.14 -30.46
C ALA A 162 0.79 13.80 -29.64
N ALA A 163 0.63 13.37 -28.38
CA ALA A 163 -0.33 13.95 -27.44
C ALA A 163 0.03 15.37 -26.94
N GLU A 164 1.32 15.75 -26.92
CA GLU A 164 1.76 17.11 -26.56
C GLU A 164 1.60 18.14 -27.70
N VAL A 165 1.41 17.68 -28.93
CA VAL A 165 1.35 18.53 -30.14
C VAL A 165 -0.10 18.69 -30.65
N ALA A 166 -1.05 17.92 -30.10
CA ALA A 166 -2.49 18.02 -30.35
C ALA A 166 -3.19 18.96 -29.35
#